data_AF-A0A964VG09-F1
#
_entry.id   AF-A0A964VG09-F1
#
_cell.length_a   1.000
_cell.length_b   1.000
_cell.length_c   1.000
_cell.angle_alpha   90.00
_cell.angle_beta   90.00
_cell.angle_gamma   90.00
#
_symmetry.space_group_name_H-M   'P 1'
#
loop_
_entity.id
_entity.type
_entity.pdbx_description
1 polymer ?
#
loop_
_entity_poly.entity_id
_entity_poly.type
_entity_poly.pdbx_seq_one_letter_code
_entity_poly.pdbx_strand_id
1 'polypeptide(L)'
;MPRTRQSKDAAKSFRPRVDQDMNVMDVIALHPKAADILAAYGLHCFQCAFNTMDTLRSGAKSHGLSDVDVENLVVDIQELIDATPARTETLTLTKAAAKALQSIAKRERQKTACLRVTTDSSGGFCLEFTGKPMSSDRVFRCKGAGGVSLIASPDMLWRIGGSTVDFREGKFKLDVEEECGCVGKGCTCEESPNAS
;
A
#
# COMPACT_ATOMS: atom_id res chain seq x y z
N MET A 1 5.21 33.91 -29.89
CA MET A 1 5.62 32.64 -29.24
C MET A 1 4.69 32.37 -28.07
N PRO A 2 3.73 31.44 -28.15
CA PRO A 2 2.84 31.18 -27.03
C PRO A 2 3.58 30.36 -25.97
N ARG A 3 3.70 30.91 -24.77
CA ARG A 3 4.14 30.19 -23.57
C ARG A 3 3.03 29.19 -23.21
N THR A 4 3.34 27.90 -23.33
CA THR A 4 2.48 26.84 -22.80
C THR A 4 2.40 26.98 -21.29
N ARG A 5 1.20 27.33 -20.79
CA ARG A 5 0.83 27.17 -19.38
C ARG A 5 0.91 25.68 -19.07
N GLN A 6 1.95 25.24 -18.37
CA GLN A 6 1.91 23.98 -17.66
C GLN A 6 0.78 24.09 -16.63
N SER A 7 -0.30 23.36 -16.85
CA SER A 7 -1.40 23.21 -15.90
C SER A 7 -0.87 22.44 -14.69
N LYS A 8 -0.47 23.21 -13.68
CA LYS A 8 -0.12 22.74 -12.33
C LYS A 8 -1.40 22.41 -11.56
N ASP A 9 -2.20 21.50 -12.09
CA ASP A 9 -3.35 20.95 -11.39
C ASP A 9 -2.89 19.64 -10.76
N ALA A 10 -2.14 19.77 -9.65
CA ALA A 10 -1.94 18.67 -8.73
C ALA A 10 -3.33 18.29 -8.21
N ALA A 11 -3.91 17.24 -8.80
CA ALA A 11 -5.13 16.64 -8.28
C ALA A 11 -4.93 16.42 -6.78
N LYS A 12 -5.87 16.90 -5.96
CA LYS A 12 -5.88 16.72 -4.51
C LYS A 12 -5.84 15.21 -4.22
N SER A 13 -4.65 14.66 -4.04
CA SER A 13 -4.47 13.25 -3.70
C SER A 13 -4.98 13.03 -2.30
N PHE A 14 -5.75 11.98 -2.08
CA PHE A 14 -6.04 11.49 -0.74
C PHE A 14 -4.75 11.34 0.09
N ARG A 15 -4.79 11.85 1.33
CA ARG A 15 -3.72 11.67 2.32
C ARG A 15 -4.31 11.02 3.55
N PRO A 16 -3.75 9.89 4.01
CA PRO A 16 -4.17 9.27 5.24
C PRO A 16 -4.04 10.24 6.42
N ARG A 17 -5.00 10.16 7.35
CA ARG A 17 -4.90 10.81 8.66
C ARG A 17 -4.51 9.77 9.68
N VAL A 18 -3.54 10.11 10.52
CA VAL A 18 -3.11 9.25 11.62
C VAL A 18 -3.65 9.78 12.94
N ASP A 19 -4.09 8.87 13.79
CA ASP A 19 -4.49 9.16 15.16
C ASP A 19 -3.88 8.14 16.13
N GLN A 20 -3.86 8.50 17.41
CA GLN A 20 -3.25 7.75 18.49
C GLN A 20 -3.92 6.40 18.80
N ASP A 21 -5.14 6.16 18.32
CA ASP A 21 -5.87 4.92 18.54
C ASP A 21 -5.69 3.93 17.36
N MET A 22 -4.95 4.33 16.32
CA MET A 22 -4.52 3.44 15.24
C MET A 22 -3.53 2.39 15.74
N ASN A 23 -3.63 1.19 15.17
CA ASN A 23 -2.68 0.11 15.42
C ASN A 23 -1.30 0.46 14.84
N VAL A 24 -0.25 0.14 15.57
CA VAL A 24 1.13 0.45 15.17
C VAL A 24 1.50 -0.18 13.83
N MET A 25 1.06 -1.42 13.57
CA MET A 25 1.33 -2.12 12.31
C MET A 25 0.59 -1.49 11.13
N ASP A 26 -0.62 -0.99 11.34
CA ASP A 26 -1.37 -0.28 10.29
C ASP A 26 -0.65 1.01 9.90
N VAL A 27 -0.07 1.73 10.87
CA VAL A 27 0.70 2.95 10.63
C VAL A 27 2.00 2.66 9.87
N ILE A 28 2.73 1.61 10.26
CA ILE A 28 3.94 1.17 9.53
C ILE A 28 3.57 0.70 8.12
N ALA A 29 2.45 -0.02 7.96
CA ALA A 29 1.96 -0.43 6.66
C ALA A 29 1.61 0.79 5.80
N LEU A 30 0.95 1.81 6.35
CA LEU A 30 0.66 3.05 5.63
C LEU A 30 1.93 3.74 5.14
N HIS A 31 2.97 3.80 5.97
CA HIS A 31 4.24 4.40 5.61
C HIS A 31 5.43 3.70 6.30
N PRO A 32 6.23 2.89 5.58
CA PRO A 32 7.31 2.10 6.20
C PRO A 32 8.33 2.91 7.00
N LYS A 33 8.63 4.15 6.60
CA LYS A 33 9.53 5.05 7.36
C LYS A 33 8.95 5.52 8.71
N ALA A 34 7.67 5.29 8.99
CA ALA A 34 7.12 5.56 10.32
C ALA A 34 7.79 4.69 11.39
N ALA A 35 8.35 3.52 11.01
CA ALA A 35 9.15 2.69 11.90
C ALA A 35 10.37 3.45 12.46
N ASP A 36 10.99 4.33 11.67
CA ASP A 36 12.15 5.12 12.10
C ASP A 36 11.74 6.17 13.15
N ILE A 37 10.59 6.81 12.96
CA ILE A 37 10.02 7.76 13.93
C ILE A 37 9.69 7.03 15.22
N LEU A 38 8.93 5.94 15.14
CA LEU A 38 8.57 5.16 16.30
C LEU A 38 9.82 4.68 17.08
N ALA A 39 10.88 4.28 16.37
CA ALA A 39 12.15 3.91 16.99
C ALA A 39 12.83 5.08 17.71
N ALA A 40 12.74 6.31 17.18
CA ALA A 40 13.25 7.52 17.84
C ALA A 40 12.51 7.82 19.16
N TYR A 41 11.24 7.44 19.27
CA TYR A 41 10.45 7.48 20.51
C TYR A 41 10.69 6.27 21.43
N GLY A 42 11.67 5.42 21.12
CA GLY A 42 12.03 4.24 21.92
C GLY A 42 11.18 3.00 21.64
N LEU A 43 10.29 3.04 20.65
CA LEU A 43 9.31 1.96 20.39
C LEU A 43 9.81 0.86 19.45
N HIS A 44 11.11 0.75 19.20
CA HIS A 44 11.78 -0.17 18.26
C HIS A 44 11.34 -1.67 18.22
N CYS A 45 10.59 -2.16 19.20
CA CYS A 45 10.11 -3.54 19.33
C CYS A 45 8.77 -3.83 18.62
N PHE A 46 8.55 -3.33 17.40
CA PHE A 46 7.31 -3.58 16.62
C PHE A 46 7.16 -5.06 16.19
N GLN A 47 8.28 -5.80 16.17
CA GLN A 47 8.31 -7.24 15.88
C GLN A 47 8.11 -8.13 17.12
N CYS A 48 7.94 -7.54 18.32
CA CYS A 48 7.61 -8.32 19.51
C CYS A 48 6.18 -8.83 19.37
N ALA A 49 5.94 -10.14 19.56
CA ALA A 49 4.63 -10.78 19.39
C ALA A 49 3.51 -10.18 20.27
N PHE A 50 3.86 -9.34 21.26
CA PHE A 50 2.92 -8.60 22.10
C PHE A 50 2.50 -7.23 21.51
N ASN A 51 3.32 -6.58 20.68
CA ASN A 51 3.08 -5.22 20.18
C ASN A 51 2.29 -5.16 18.85
N THR A 52 2.06 -6.30 18.20
CA THR A 52 1.37 -6.33 16.89
C THR A 52 -0.09 -5.89 16.98
N MET A 53 -0.68 -5.91 18.17
CA MET A 53 -2.08 -5.54 18.42
C MET A 53 -2.24 -4.21 19.16
N ASP A 54 -1.15 -3.53 19.53
CA ASP A 54 -1.22 -2.28 20.29
C ASP A 54 -1.54 -1.08 19.41
N THR A 55 -2.25 -0.12 20.00
CA THR A 55 -2.42 1.22 19.43
C THR A 55 -1.17 2.07 19.70
N LEU A 56 -0.96 3.14 18.92
CA LEU A 56 0.12 4.10 19.18
C LEU A 56 0.10 4.58 20.64
N ARG A 57 -1.08 4.93 21.16
CA ARG A 57 -1.27 5.36 22.55
C ARG A 57 -0.93 4.25 23.55
N SER A 58 -1.48 3.05 23.39
CA SER A 58 -1.29 1.94 24.33
C SER A 58 0.18 1.52 24.38
N GLY A 59 0.80 1.35 23.21
CA GLY A 59 2.21 1.00 23.09
C GLY A 59 3.12 2.07 23.69
N ALA A 60 2.88 3.35 23.37
CA ALA A 60 3.66 4.45 23.94
C ALA A 60 3.52 4.53 25.48
N LYS A 61 2.29 4.46 26.01
CA LYS A 61 2.07 4.52 27.46
C LYS A 61 2.70 3.34 28.21
N SER A 62 2.71 2.15 27.61
CA SER A 62 3.36 0.96 28.19
C SER A 62 4.88 1.12 28.31
N HIS A 63 5.46 2.04 27.53
CA HIS A 63 6.87 2.43 27.57
C HIS A 63 7.13 3.73 28.37
N GLY A 64 6.14 4.24 29.10
CA GLY A 64 6.29 5.40 30.00
C GLY A 64 6.24 6.76 29.32
N LEU A 65 5.81 6.83 28.06
CA LEU A 65 5.60 8.09 27.34
C LEU A 65 4.35 8.82 27.87
N SER A 66 4.45 10.13 28.02
CA SER A 66 3.34 10.98 28.47
C SER A 66 2.31 11.20 27.35
N ASP A 67 1.12 11.70 27.68
CA ASP A 67 0.12 12.07 26.66
C ASP A 67 0.67 13.10 25.65
N VAL A 68 1.53 14.02 26.11
CA VAL A 68 2.21 15.00 25.25
C VAL A 68 3.17 14.31 24.28
N ASP A 69 3.88 13.28 24.73
CA ASP A 69 4.79 12.52 23.85
C ASP A 69 4.01 11.72 22.80
N VAL A 70 2.85 11.17 23.16
CA VAL A 70 1.94 10.48 22.21
C VAL A 70 1.42 11.45 21.16
N GLU A 71 1.01 12.66 21.57
CA GLU A 71 0.58 13.71 20.65
C GLU A 71 1.71 14.09 19.69
N ASN A 72 2.93 14.30 20.19
CA ASN A 72 4.09 14.61 19.36
C ASN A 72 4.40 13.47 18.37
N LEU A 73 4.34 12.21 18.82
CA LEU A 73 4.54 11.04 17.95
C LEU A 73 3.54 11.02 16.78
N VAL A 74 2.26 11.29 17.04
CA VAL A 74 1.24 11.35 16.00
C VAL A 74 1.51 12.51 15.04
N VAL A 75 1.92 13.67 15.55
CA VAL A 75 2.29 14.83 14.72
C VAL A 75 3.45 14.48 13.80
N ASP A 76 4.54 13.93 14.32
CA ASP A 76 5.72 13.57 13.52
C ASP A 76 5.39 12.57 12.40
N ILE A 77 4.57 11.56 12.70
CA ILE A 77 4.09 10.60 11.70
C ILE A 77 3.20 11.28 10.66
N GLN A 78 2.30 12.17 11.08
CA GLN A 78 1.44 12.91 10.16
C GLN A 78 2.27 13.85 9.26
N GLU A 79 3.30 14.50 9.80
CA GLU A 79 4.24 15.33 9.03
C GLU A 79 5.00 14.51 7.99
N LEU A 80 5.44 13.29 8.34
CA LEU A 80 6.04 12.37 7.39
C LEU A 80 5.09 12.04 6.23
N ILE A 81 3.82 11.74 6.53
CA ILE A 81 2.80 11.48 5.51
C ILE A 81 2.56 12.72 4.64
N ASP A 82 2.52 13.90 5.26
CA ASP A 82 2.28 15.14 4.55
C ASP A 82 3.47 15.60 3.71
N ALA A 83 4.69 15.23 4.09
CA ALA A 83 5.90 15.46 3.30
C ALA A 83 6.03 14.50 2.12
N THR A 84 5.38 13.32 2.17
CA THR A 84 5.46 12.33 1.09
C THR A 84 4.74 12.83 -0.18
N PRO A 85 5.40 12.75 -1.35
CA PRO A 85 4.80 13.15 -2.61
C PRO A 85 3.51 12.38 -2.90
N ALA A 86 2.51 13.13 -3.37
CA ALA A 86 1.25 12.58 -3.83
C ALA A 86 1.46 11.61 -5.01
N ARG A 87 0.98 10.37 -4.88
CA ARG A 87 0.87 9.46 -6.02
C ARG A 87 -0.42 9.73 -6.80
N THR A 88 -0.45 9.32 -8.06
CA THR A 88 -1.68 9.39 -8.87
C THR A 88 -2.71 8.40 -8.34
N GLU A 89 -3.99 8.78 -8.27
CA GLU A 89 -5.07 7.86 -7.87
C GLU A 89 -5.47 6.91 -9.02
N THR A 90 -4.48 6.33 -9.71
CA THR A 90 -4.69 5.47 -10.88
C THR A 90 -4.02 4.13 -10.68
N LEU A 91 -4.69 3.05 -11.10
CA LEU A 91 -4.07 1.74 -11.31
C LEU A 91 -4.35 1.25 -12.72
N THR A 92 -3.34 0.62 -13.31
CA THR A 92 -3.45 0.05 -14.66
C THR A 92 -3.61 -1.45 -14.58
N LEU A 93 -4.63 -1.99 -15.25
CA LEU A 93 -4.76 -3.43 -15.49
C LEU A 93 -4.40 -3.71 -16.95
N THR A 94 -3.35 -4.49 -17.19
CA THR A 94 -2.95 -4.81 -18.58
C THR A 94 -4.00 -5.67 -19.28
N LYS A 95 -3.94 -5.71 -20.62
CA LYS A 95 -4.79 -6.60 -21.42
C LYS A 95 -4.55 -8.08 -21.08
N ALA A 96 -3.30 -8.46 -20.80
CA ALA A 96 -2.96 -9.84 -20.44
C ALA A 96 -3.58 -10.22 -19.09
N ALA A 97 -3.45 -9.37 -18.08
CA ALA A 97 -4.08 -9.55 -16.78
C ALA A 97 -5.61 -9.59 -16.87
N ALA A 98 -6.22 -8.67 -17.63
CA ALA A 98 -7.66 -8.64 -17.81
C ALA A 98 -8.19 -9.93 -18.46
N LYS A 99 -7.50 -10.46 -19.47
CA LYS A 99 -7.84 -11.75 -20.11
C LYS A 99 -7.69 -12.92 -19.13
N ALA A 100 -6.61 -12.96 -18.36
CA ALA A 100 -6.39 -14.00 -17.36
C ALA A 100 -7.51 -13.99 -16.30
N LEU A 101 -7.86 -12.80 -15.80
CA LEU A 101 -8.91 -12.60 -14.81
C LEU A 101 -10.29 -13.03 -15.35
N GLN A 102 -10.59 -12.72 -16.63
CA GLN A 102 -11.81 -13.19 -17.29
C GLN A 102 -11.88 -14.72 -17.40
N SER A 103 -10.75 -15.38 -17.73
CA SER A 103 -10.69 -16.83 -17.81
C SER A 103 -10.93 -17.50 -16.46
N ILE A 104 -10.36 -16.93 -15.38
CA ILE A 104 -10.61 -17.37 -14.01
C ILE A 104 -12.08 -17.20 -13.65
N ALA A 105 -12.64 -16.01 -13.88
CA ALA A 105 -14.06 -15.73 -13.60
C ALA A 105 -15.01 -16.70 -14.31
N LYS A 106 -14.75 -17.02 -15.59
CA LYS A 106 -15.54 -18.01 -16.34
C LYS A 106 -15.45 -19.41 -15.74
N ARG A 107 -14.24 -19.85 -15.37
CA ARG A 107 -14.01 -21.16 -14.74
C ARG A 107 -14.75 -21.29 -13.40
N GLU A 108 -14.78 -20.20 -12.64
CA GLU A 108 -15.45 -20.13 -11.34
C GLU A 108 -16.94 -19.73 -11.44
N ARG A 109 -17.48 -19.64 -12.67
CA ARG A 109 -18.87 -19.25 -12.96
C ARG A 109 -19.29 -17.92 -12.35
N GLN A 110 -18.34 -17.00 -12.19
CA GLN A 110 -18.57 -15.65 -11.71
C GLN A 110 -18.93 -14.72 -12.87
N LYS A 111 -20.05 -13.98 -12.75
CA LYS A 111 -20.46 -12.98 -13.75
C LYS A 111 -19.57 -11.74 -13.73
N THR A 112 -19.04 -11.41 -12.57
CA THR A 112 -18.13 -10.29 -12.34
C THR A 112 -16.99 -10.73 -11.46
N ALA A 113 -15.80 -10.23 -11.74
CA ALA A 113 -14.61 -10.52 -10.96
C ALA A 113 -13.79 -9.26 -10.71
N CYS A 114 -13.46 -9.05 -9.46
CA CYS A 114 -12.57 -7.99 -9.03
C CYS A 114 -11.27 -8.60 -8.55
N LEU A 115 -10.15 -8.02 -8.96
CA LEU A 115 -8.86 -8.28 -8.33
C LEU A 115 -8.59 -7.11 -7.39
N ARG A 116 -8.52 -7.37 -6.09
CA ARG A 116 -8.19 -6.39 -5.07
C ARG A 116 -6.69 -6.38 -4.83
N VAL A 117 -6.09 -5.20 -4.79
CA VAL A 117 -4.75 -5.03 -4.20
C VAL A 117 -4.90 -4.78 -2.71
N THR A 118 -4.21 -5.58 -1.90
CA THR A 118 -4.19 -5.48 -0.43
C THR A 118 -2.79 -5.81 0.09
N THR A 119 -2.60 -5.81 1.40
CA THR A 119 -1.37 -6.29 2.04
C THR A 119 -1.58 -7.56 2.83
N ASP A 120 -0.53 -8.38 2.91
CA ASP A 120 -0.45 -9.51 3.84
C ASP A 120 0.00 -9.05 5.24
N SER A 121 0.15 -10.01 6.16
CA SER A 121 0.58 -9.77 7.54
C SER A 121 2.02 -9.26 7.66
N SER A 122 2.84 -9.37 6.62
CA SER A 122 4.19 -8.82 6.56
C SER A 122 4.24 -7.40 5.97
N GLY A 123 3.09 -6.87 5.52
CA GLY A 123 3.00 -5.59 4.83
C GLY A 123 3.33 -5.66 3.34
N GLY A 124 3.61 -6.86 2.81
CA GLY A 124 3.83 -7.12 1.40
C GLY A 124 2.54 -7.03 0.60
N PHE A 125 2.59 -6.52 -0.64
CA PHE A 125 1.41 -6.41 -1.49
C PHE A 125 0.98 -7.77 -2.03
N CYS A 126 -0.31 -8.07 -1.94
CA CYS A 126 -0.90 -9.26 -2.52
C CYS A 126 -2.18 -8.92 -3.30
N LEU A 127 -2.56 -9.84 -4.19
CA LEU A 127 -3.69 -9.70 -5.09
C LEU A 127 -4.75 -10.74 -4.73
N GLU A 128 -5.93 -10.26 -4.32
CA GLU A 128 -7.03 -11.09 -3.85
C GLU A 128 -8.18 -11.06 -4.86
N PHE A 129 -8.73 -12.23 -5.19
CA PHE A 129 -9.89 -12.33 -6.05
C PHE A 129 -11.17 -12.15 -5.22
N THR A 130 -12.04 -11.22 -5.63
CA THR A 130 -13.32 -10.96 -4.97
C THR A 130 -14.45 -10.74 -5.97
N GLY A 131 -15.67 -11.13 -5.58
CA GLY A 131 -16.85 -10.99 -6.45
C GLY A 131 -17.36 -9.56 -6.59
N LYS A 132 -17.12 -8.69 -5.60
CA LYS A 132 -17.66 -7.32 -5.56
C LYS A 132 -16.72 -6.33 -4.85
N PRO A 133 -16.69 -5.05 -5.27
CA PRO A 133 -16.03 -3.99 -4.52
C PRO A 133 -16.74 -3.69 -3.19
N MET A 134 -15.99 -3.19 -2.22
CA MET A 134 -16.47 -2.53 -1.00
C MET A 134 -16.86 -1.09 -1.31
N SER A 135 -17.64 -0.48 -0.40
CA SER A 135 -18.16 0.90 -0.57
C SER A 135 -17.06 1.97 -0.71
N SER A 136 -15.89 1.74 -0.12
CA SER A 136 -14.76 2.66 -0.15
C SER A 136 -13.81 2.44 -1.34
N ASP A 137 -13.97 1.37 -2.13
CA ASP A 137 -13.02 1.06 -3.17
C ASP A 137 -13.11 1.99 -4.38
N ARG A 138 -11.94 2.28 -4.94
CA ARG A 138 -11.84 2.74 -6.32
C ARG A 138 -11.81 1.55 -7.25
N VAL A 139 -12.47 1.69 -8.40
CA VAL A 139 -12.64 0.63 -9.39
C VAL A 139 -11.99 1.05 -10.71
N PHE A 140 -11.03 0.25 -11.17
CA PHE A 140 -10.27 0.46 -12.39
C PHE A 140 -10.62 -0.63 -13.40
N ARG A 141 -11.04 -0.23 -14.61
CA ARG A 141 -11.49 -1.16 -15.66
C ARG A 141 -10.57 -1.08 -16.87
N CYS A 142 -10.21 -2.23 -17.44
CA CYS A 142 -9.52 -2.28 -18.72
C CYS A 142 -10.53 -2.09 -19.87
N LYS A 143 -10.24 -1.15 -20.78
CA LYS A 143 -11.04 -0.96 -22.00
C LYS A 143 -11.02 -2.24 -22.83
N GLY A 144 -12.19 -2.73 -23.23
CA GLY A 144 -12.34 -3.95 -24.03
C GLY A 144 -12.39 -5.27 -23.26
N ALA A 145 -12.29 -5.25 -21.92
CA ALA A 145 -12.45 -6.43 -21.08
C ALA A 145 -13.65 -6.25 -20.13
N GLY A 146 -14.85 -6.57 -20.62
CA GLY A 146 -16.08 -6.51 -19.82
C GLY A 146 -16.09 -7.51 -18.66
N GLY A 147 -16.77 -7.17 -17.57
CA GLY A 147 -16.99 -8.06 -16.42
C GLY A 147 -15.82 -8.22 -15.45
N VAL A 148 -14.69 -7.55 -15.68
CA VAL A 148 -13.53 -7.60 -14.78
C VAL A 148 -13.03 -6.21 -14.38
N SER A 149 -12.52 -6.10 -13.16
CA SER A 149 -11.95 -4.86 -12.64
C SER A 149 -10.81 -5.09 -11.67
N LEU A 150 -9.90 -4.13 -11.58
CA LEU A 150 -8.94 -3.99 -10.50
C LEU A 150 -9.53 -3.02 -9.47
N ILE A 151 -9.40 -3.33 -8.18
CA ILE A 151 -9.94 -2.50 -7.09
C ILE A 151 -8.88 -2.27 -6.02
N ALA A 152 -8.96 -1.11 -5.37
CA ALA A 152 -8.06 -0.72 -4.27
C ALA A 152 -8.76 0.30 -3.37
N SER A 153 -8.44 0.27 -2.07
CA SER A 153 -8.86 1.31 -1.13
C SER A 153 -8.07 2.61 -1.36
N PRO A 154 -8.54 3.76 -0.87
CA PRO A 154 -7.80 5.02 -0.93
C PRO A 154 -6.41 4.92 -0.26
N ASP A 155 -6.31 4.23 0.88
CA ASP A 155 -5.04 4.00 1.58
C ASP A 155 -4.08 3.15 0.75
N MET A 156 -4.63 2.19 0.00
CA MET A 156 -3.82 1.40 -0.92
C MET A 156 -3.32 2.29 -2.08
N LEU A 157 -4.18 3.12 -2.66
CA LEU A 157 -3.77 4.05 -3.73
C LEU A 157 -2.73 5.08 -3.27
N TRP A 158 -2.75 5.48 -2.01
CA TRP A 158 -1.69 6.31 -1.43
C TRP A 158 -0.31 5.65 -1.55
N ARG A 159 -0.24 4.32 -1.39
CA ARG A 159 1.02 3.55 -1.43
C ARG A 159 1.44 3.13 -2.83
N ILE A 160 0.48 2.77 -3.68
CA ILE A 160 0.75 2.15 -5.00
C ILE A 160 0.08 2.89 -6.16
N GLY A 161 -0.33 4.13 -5.97
CA GLY A 161 -0.82 4.97 -7.04
C GLY A 161 0.17 5.03 -8.21
N GLY A 162 -0.33 4.94 -9.44
CA GLY A 162 0.46 4.83 -10.68
C GLY A 162 0.79 3.40 -11.10
N SER A 163 0.63 2.42 -10.21
CA SER A 163 1.12 1.06 -10.44
C SER A 163 0.34 0.28 -11.52
N THR A 164 1.00 -0.72 -12.08
CA THR A 164 0.45 -1.61 -13.10
C THR A 164 0.33 -3.04 -12.60
N VAL A 165 -0.79 -3.70 -12.85
CA VAL A 165 -1.00 -5.12 -12.62
C VAL A 165 -1.00 -5.86 -13.96
N ASP A 166 -0.04 -6.77 -14.09
CA ASP A 166 0.14 -7.62 -15.27
C ASP A 166 -0.01 -9.12 -14.95
N PHE A 167 -0.16 -9.95 -15.98
CA PHE A 167 -0.16 -11.41 -15.84
C PHE A 167 0.94 -12.02 -16.71
N ARG A 168 1.98 -12.51 -16.05
CA ARG A 168 3.20 -13.05 -16.66
C ARG A 168 3.68 -14.26 -15.87
N GLU A 169 4.24 -15.25 -16.56
CA GLU A 169 4.72 -16.51 -15.95
C GLU A 169 3.62 -17.25 -15.14
N GLY A 170 2.37 -17.17 -15.59
CA GLY A 170 1.24 -17.83 -14.93
C GLY A 170 0.79 -17.18 -13.61
N LYS A 171 1.31 -16.00 -13.26
CA LYS A 171 1.00 -15.29 -12.02
C LYS A 171 0.64 -13.83 -12.29
N PHE A 172 -0.24 -13.26 -11.46
CA PHE A 172 -0.43 -11.81 -11.45
C PHE A 172 0.74 -11.16 -10.74
N LYS A 173 1.28 -10.09 -11.31
CA LYS A 173 2.39 -9.31 -10.74
C LYS A 173 1.99 -7.84 -10.66
N LEU A 174 2.31 -7.22 -9.54
CA LEU A 174 2.15 -5.78 -9.31
C LEU A 174 3.50 -5.11 -9.54
N ASP A 175 3.55 -4.23 -10.53
CA ASP A 175 4.71 -3.39 -10.83
C ASP A 175 4.44 -2.00 -10.25
N VAL A 176 5.09 -1.70 -9.12
CA VAL A 176 4.97 -0.41 -8.44
C VAL A 176 5.96 0.56 -9.07
N GLU A 177 5.49 1.73 -9.49
CA GLU A 177 6.39 2.81 -9.88
C GLU A 177 7.17 3.25 -8.64
N GLU A 178 8.44 2.86 -8.58
CA GLU A 178 9.36 3.28 -7.52
C GLU A 178 9.91 4.66 -7.86
N GLU A 179 9.57 5.67 -7.06
CA GLU A 179 10.58 6.66 -6.70
C GLU A 179 11.37 6.06 -5.53
N CYS A 180 12.41 5.31 -5.88
CA CYS A 180 13.30 4.68 -4.92
C CYS A 180 14.08 5.76 -4.14
N GLY A 181 13.52 6.16 -3.00
CA GLY A 181 14.25 6.83 -1.92
C GLY A 181 14.95 5.85 -0.98
N CYS A 182 15.17 4.60 -1.39
CA CYS A 182 15.90 3.60 -0.63
C CYS A 182 17.40 3.73 -0.91
N VAL A 183 18.07 4.70 -0.28
CA VAL A 183 19.51 4.58 -0.03
C VAL A 183 19.68 3.64 1.17
N GLY A 184 19.55 2.34 0.91
CA GLY A 184 19.67 1.29 1.91
C GLY A 184 20.18 0.02 1.25
N LYS A 185 21.50 -0.19 1.35
CA LYS A 185 22.31 -1.32 0.89
C LYS A 185 21.56 -2.63 0.60
N GLY A 186 21.66 -3.06 -0.66
CA GLY A 186 21.86 -4.45 -1.11
C GLY A 186 21.11 -5.56 -0.39
N CYS A 187 19.97 -5.97 -0.95
CA CYS A 187 19.53 -7.36 -0.81
C CYS A 187 20.47 -8.26 -1.62
N THR A 188 21.53 -8.76 -0.98
CA THR A 188 22.26 -9.95 -1.44
C THR A 188 21.42 -11.18 -1.11
N CYS A 189 20.63 -11.64 -2.08
CA CYS A 189 20.09 -12.98 -2.06
C CYS A 189 21.17 -13.92 -2.60
N GLU A 190 21.98 -14.50 -1.73
CA GLU A 190 22.78 -15.67 -2.10
C GLU A 190 21.84 -16.88 -2.13
N GLU A 191 21.57 -17.39 -3.33
CA GLU A 191 21.04 -18.74 -3.52
C GLU A 191 22.05 -19.72 -2.94
N SER A 192 21.68 -20.41 -1.86
CA SER A 192 22.42 -21.61 -1.43
C SER A 192 22.25 -22.69 -2.50
N PRO A 193 23.32 -23.17 -3.16
CA PRO A 193 23.20 -24.31 -4.04
C PRO A 193 22.95 -25.58 -3.22
N ASN A 194 22.02 -26.36 -3.73
CA ASN A 194 21.49 -27.60 -3.20
C ASN A 194 22.55 -28.73 -3.11
N ALA A 195 22.37 -29.60 -2.12
CA ALA A 195 22.69 -31.02 -2.05
C ALA A 195 23.89 -31.61 -2.83
N SER A 196 24.80 -32.26 -2.09
CA SER A 196 25.33 -33.61 -2.38
C SER A 196 25.83 -34.25 -1.08
#